data_AF-A0A0B5HT44-F1
#
_entry.id   AF-A0A0B5HT44-F1
#
_cell.length_a   1.000
_cell.length_b   1.000
_cell.length_c   1.000
_cell.angle_alpha   90.00
_cell.angle_beta   90.00
_cell.angle_gamma   90.00
#
_symmetry.space_group_name_H-M   'P 1'
#
loop_
_entity.id
_entity.type
_entity.pdbx_description
1 polymer ?
#
loop_
_entity_poly.entity_id
_entity_poly.type
_entity_poly.pdbx_seq_one_letter_code
_entity_poly.pdbx_strand_id
1 'polypeptide(L)'
;MSAFFAFLGQLASLNFSWIISFILGNLFWVMIFSCAVYFLFGERLFLIAFPVFVFAMWLWSDFEVLTGVGLFGAQVLLIYYISKIALLALTENIPQLKPHFIVVSSITGVIAIIAANLMA
;
A
#
# COMPACT_ATOMS: atom_id res chain seq x y z
N MET A 1 -16.65 -9.58 13.37
CA MET A 1 -17.05 -8.17 13.57
C MET A 1 -15.94 -7.33 12.98
N SER A 2 -16.20 -6.40 12.04
CA SER A 2 -15.12 -5.62 11.42
C SER A 2 -14.38 -4.80 12.47
N ALA A 3 -13.07 -4.57 12.27
CA ALA A 3 -12.24 -3.80 13.20
C ALA A 3 -12.84 -2.40 13.48
N PHE A 4 -13.52 -1.82 12.49
CA PHE A 4 -14.29 -0.59 12.61
C PHE A 4 -15.42 -0.64 13.65
N PHE A 5 -16.27 -1.68 13.64
CA PHE A 5 -17.34 -1.79 14.64
C PHE A 5 -16.82 -2.05 16.06
N ALA A 6 -15.68 -2.74 16.18
CA ALA A 6 -15.00 -2.90 17.46
C ALA A 6 -14.46 -1.56 17.98
N PHE A 7 -13.86 -0.74 17.10
CA PHE A 7 -13.43 0.62 17.42
C PHE A 7 -14.60 1.51 17.88
N LEU A 8 -15.71 1.52 17.13
CA LEU A 8 -16.90 2.28 17.53
C LEU A 8 -17.48 1.81 18.87
N GLY A 9 -17.47 0.50 19.13
CA GLY A 9 -17.92 -0.05 20.42
C GLY A 9 -17.06 0.43 21.59
N GLN A 10 -15.73 0.43 21.42
CA GLN A 10 -14.82 0.94 22.45
C GLN A 10 -14.97 2.45 22.66
N LEU A 11 -15.18 3.20 21.58
CA LEU A 11 -15.38 4.65 21.63
C LEU A 11 -16.72 5.02 22.30
N ALA A 12 -17.79 4.30 21.99
CA ALA A 12 -19.09 4.44 22.64
C ALA A 12 -19.06 4.05 24.13
N SER A 13 -18.18 3.11 24.51
CA SER A 13 -17.96 2.74 25.91
C SER A 13 -17.09 3.73 26.71
N LEU A 14 -16.58 4.79 26.07
CA LEU A 14 -15.69 5.80 26.67
C LEU A 14 -14.48 5.18 27.38
N ASN A 15 -13.95 4.07 26.85
CA ASN A 15 -12.80 3.39 27.42
C ASN A 15 -11.50 4.13 27.08
N PHE A 16 -11.20 5.19 27.83
CA PHE A 16 -10.01 6.04 27.63
C PHE A 16 -8.70 5.25 27.74
N SER A 17 -8.63 4.22 28.58
CA SER A 17 -7.45 3.37 28.72
C SER A 17 -7.14 2.62 27.42
N TRP A 18 -8.18 2.08 26.77
CA TRP A 18 -8.04 1.43 25.47
C TRP A 18 -7.64 2.42 24.37
N ILE A 19 -8.26 3.61 24.32
CA ILE A 19 -7.96 4.64 23.31
C ILE A 19 -6.48 5.06 23.40
N ILE A 20 -5.98 5.31 24.62
CA ILE A 20 -4.58 5.68 24.83
C ILE A 20 -3.67 4.52 24.40
N SER A 21 -3.98 3.29 24.79
CA SER A 21 -3.21 2.10 24.40
C SER A 21 -3.21 1.88 22.88
N PHE A 22 -4.33 2.16 22.21
CA PHE A 22 -4.48 2.06 20.77
C PHE A 22 -3.61 3.09 20.04
N ILE A 23 -3.64 4.35 20.48
CA ILE A 23 -2.81 5.42 19.89
C ILE A 23 -1.33 5.12 20.14
N LEU A 24 -0.94 4.75 21.36
CA LEU A 24 0.44 4.43 21.71
C LEU A 24 0.95 3.19 20.96
N GLY A 25 0.11 2.17 20.78
CA GLY A 25 0.42 0.97 19.99
C GLY A 25 0.57 1.24 18.49
N ASN A 26 0.10 2.38 18.00
CA ASN A 26 0.14 2.77 16.59
C ASN A 26 0.90 4.09 16.34
N LEU A 27 1.78 4.50 17.28
CA LEU A 27 2.54 5.76 17.20
C LEU A 27 3.26 5.96 15.87
N PHE A 28 3.84 4.89 15.33
CA PHE A 28 4.49 4.92 14.01
C PHE A 28 3.54 5.39 12.90
N TRP A 29 2.33 4.82 12.84
CA TRP A 29 1.32 5.18 11.86
C TRP A 29 0.76 6.59 12.08
N VAL A 30 0.54 6.96 13.34
CA VAL A 30 0.11 8.33 13.70
C VAL A 30 1.14 9.34 13.20
N MET A 31 2.44 9.07 13.34
CA MET A 31 3.51 9.93 12.85
C MET A 31 3.52 10.01 11.32
N ILE A 32 3.47 8.86 10.63
CA ILE A 32 3.45 8.81 9.15
C ILE A 32 2.25 9.57 8.59
N PHE A 33 1.05 9.34 9.12
CA PHE A 33 -0.15 10.00 8.65
C PHE A 33 -0.13 11.50 8.98
N SER A 34 0.45 11.89 10.12
CA SER A 34 0.62 13.31 10.45
C SER A 34 1.53 14.00 9.43
N CYS A 35 2.69 13.40 9.11
CA CYS A 35 3.59 13.93 8.09
C CYS A 35 2.92 14.00 6.71
N ALA A 36 2.20 12.94 6.32
CA ALA A 36 1.49 12.88 5.03
C ALA A 36 0.43 13.98 4.92
N VAL A 37 -0.39 14.17 5.96
CA VAL A 37 -1.44 15.19 5.98
C VAL A 37 -0.85 16.59 5.97
N TYR A 38 0.21 16.82 6.75
CA TYR A 38 0.91 18.10 6.75
C TYR A 38 1.50 18.43 5.38
N PHE A 39 2.09 17.45 4.69
CA PHE A 39 2.64 17.63 3.35
C PHE A 39 1.56 17.90 2.29
N LEU A 40 0.42 17.21 2.36
CA LEU A 40 -0.64 17.29 1.35
C LEU A 40 -1.60 18.46 1.55
N PHE A 41 -1.95 18.78 2.79
CA PHE A 41 -3.02 19.74 3.13
C PHE A 41 -2.52 20.96 3.92
N GLY A 42 -1.25 20.96 4.34
CA GLY A 42 -0.67 22.04 5.14
C GLY A 42 -1.26 22.16 6.55
N GLU A 43 -0.83 23.19 7.27
CA GLU A 43 -1.18 23.43 8.68
C GLU A 43 -2.65 23.74 8.91
N ARG A 44 -3.23 24.57 8.04
CA ARG A 44 -4.53 25.19 8.27
C ARG A 44 -5.67 24.17 8.34
N LEU A 45 -5.52 23.04 7.66
CA LEU A 45 -6.54 22.00 7.57
C LEU A 45 -6.18 20.75 8.39
N PHE A 46 -5.05 20.74 9.09
CA PHE A 46 -4.54 19.54 9.75
C PHE A 46 -5.55 18.88 10.70
N LEU A 47 -6.23 19.67 11.54
CA LEU A 47 -7.18 19.14 12.54
C LEU A 47 -8.38 18.41 11.93
N ILE A 48 -8.80 18.81 10.72
CA ILE A 48 -9.93 18.18 10.02
C ILE A 48 -9.42 17.10 9.06
N ALA A 49 -8.36 17.41 8.32
CA ALA A 49 -7.78 16.53 7.32
C ALA A 49 -7.15 15.28 7.95
N PHE A 50 -6.57 15.38 9.15
CA PHE A 50 -5.94 14.25 9.82
C PHE A 50 -6.92 13.10 10.13
N PRO A 51 -8.01 13.30 10.89
CA PRO A 51 -8.96 12.22 11.15
C PRO A 51 -9.59 11.69 9.86
N VAL A 52 -9.93 12.56 8.91
CA VAL A 52 -10.49 12.13 7.60
C VAL A 52 -9.50 11.25 6.84
N PHE A 53 -8.22 11.62 6.80
CA PHE A 53 -7.17 10.84 6.15
C PHE A 53 -6.94 9.50 6.84
N VAL A 54 -6.91 9.46 8.17
CA VAL A 54 -6.79 8.22 8.95
C VAL A 54 -7.96 7.27 8.63
N PHE A 55 -9.19 7.77 8.62
CA PHE A 55 -10.35 6.95 8.25
C PHE A 55 -10.33 6.51 6.80
N ALA A 56 -9.87 7.36 5.87
CA ALA A 56 -9.73 7.00 4.47
C ALA A 56 -8.69 5.89 4.27
N MET A 57 -7.53 5.98 4.94
CA MET A 57 -6.49 4.94 4.89
C MET A 57 -6.95 3.63 5.54
N TRP A 58 -7.73 3.71 6.62
CA TRP A 58 -8.33 2.53 7.22
C TRP A 58 -9.34 1.86 6.28
N LEU A 59 -10.25 2.64 5.69
CA LEU A 59 -11.21 2.13 4.70
C LEU A 59 -10.49 1.51 3.50
N TRP A 60 -9.38 2.11 3.06
CA TRP A 60 -8.54 1.57 2.00
C TRP A 60 -7.93 0.22 2.38
N SER A 61 -7.41 0.09 3.61
CA SER A 61 -6.87 -1.18 4.11
C SER A 61 -7.96 -2.26 4.20
N ASP A 62 -9.17 -1.92 4.66
CA ASP A 62 -10.28 -2.88 4.70
C ASP A 62 -10.73 -3.26 3.28
N PHE A 63 -10.71 -2.31 2.34
CA PHE A 63 -11.00 -2.57 0.93
C PHE A 63 -9.96 -3.49 0.29
N GLU A 64 -8.68 -3.31 0.62
CA GLU A 64 -7.59 -4.18 0.17
C GLU A 64 -7.82 -5.64 0.60
N VAL A 65 -8.21 -5.83 1.86
CA VAL A 65 -8.50 -7.16 2.43
C VAL A 65 -9.74 -7.79 1.78
N LEU A 66 -10.77 -6.98 1.48
CA LEU A 66 -12.01 -7.46 0.88
C LEU A 66 -11.90 -7.76 -0.62
N THR A 67 -11.10 -6.98 -1.34
CA THR A 67 -10.98 -7.10 -2.81
C THR A 67 -9.77 -7.92 -3.24
N GLY A 68 -8.81 -8.17 -2.34
CA GLY A 68 -7.55 -8.84 -2.67
C GLY A 68 -6.62 -8.01 -3.56
N VAL A 69 -6.99 -6.77 -3.90
CA VAL A 69 -6.28 -5.93 -4.88
C VAL A 69 -4.85 -5.59 -4.42
N GLY A 70 -4.59 -5.47 -3.12
CA GLY A 70 -3.23 -5.21 -2.63
C GLY A 70 -2.34 -6.44 -2.63
N LEU A 71 -2.88 -7.62 -2.33
CA LEU A 71 -2.13 -8.88 -2.51
C LEU A 71 -1.84 -9.13 -4.00
N PHE A 72 -2.83 -8.90 -4.85
CA PHE A 72 -2.67 -8.97 -6.30
C PHE A 72 -1.62 -7.96 -6.81
N GLY A 73 -1.72 -6.70 -6.37
CA GLY A 73 -0.78 -5.64 -6.73
C GLY A 73 0.64 -5.92 -6.25
N ALA A 74 0.80 -6.40 -5.01
CA ALA A 74 2.08 -6.79 -4.44
C ALA A 74 2.71 -7.97 -5.19
N GLN A 75 1.92 -8.99 -5.56
CA GLN A 75 2.39 -10.12 -6.35
C GLN A 75 2.82 -9.70 -7.76
N VAL A 76 2.02 -8.87 -8.45
CA VAL A 76 2.37 -8.31 -9.77
C VAL A 76 3.67 -7.51 -9.69
N LEU A 77 3.79 -6.61 -8.71
CA LEU A 77 4.99 -5.79 -8.52
C LEU A 77 6.21 -6.65 -8.21
N LEU A 78 6.07 -7.67 -7.36
CA LEU A 78 7.15 -8.58 -7.03
C LEU A 78 7.64 -9.34 -8.26
N ILE A 79 6.75 -9.94 -9.05
CA ILE A 79 7.10 -10.62 -10.31
C ILE A 79 7.73 -9.64 -11.30
N TYR A 80 7.19 -8.43 -11.40
CA TYR A 80 7.70 -7.38 -12.27
C TYR A 80 9.12 -6.96 -11.90
N TYR A 81 9.40 -6.70 -10.62
CA TYR A 81 10.72 -6.28 -10.15
C TYR A 81 11.75 -7.39 -10.29
N ILE A 82 11.42 -8.63 -9.93
CA ILE A 82 12.32 -9.78 -10.11
C ILE A 82 12.66 -9.96 -11.60
N SER A 83 11.65 -9.90 -12.48
CA SER A 83 11.85 -10.01 -13.93
C SER A 83 12.72 -8.89 -14.46
N LYS A 84 12.57 -7.66 -13.96
CA LYS A 84 13.40 -6.52 -14.34
C LYS A 84 14.86 -6.67 -13.92
N ILE A 85 15.11 -7.16 -12.70
CA ILE A 85 16.47 -7.41 -12.21
C ILE A 85 17.14 -8.49 -13.05
N ALA A 86 16.42 -9.58 -13.34
CA ALA A 86 16.91 -10.65 -14.22
C ALA A 86 17.22 -10.12 -15.63
N LEU A 87 16.34 -9.30 -16.20
CA LEU A 87 16.56 -8.66 -17.51
C LEU A 87 17.77 -7.74 -17.53
N LEU A 88 17.96 -6.92 -16.49
CA LEU A 88 19.12 -6.05 -16.35
C LEU A 88 20.41 -6.87 -16.34
N ALA A 89 20.48 -7.92 -15.50
CA ALA A 89 21.64 -8.81 -15.44
C ALA A 89 21.91 -9.50 -16.78
N LEU A 90 20.87 -9.89 -17.53
CA LEU A 90 21.01 -10.54 -18.84
C LEU A 90 21.50 -9.56 -19.91
N THR A 91 21.06 -8.30 -19.83
CA THR A 91 21.45 -7.23 -20.77
C THR A 91 22.88 -6.74 -20.52
N GLU A 92 23.37 -6.82 -19.28
CA GLU A 92 24.78 -6.58 -18.95
C GLU A 92 25.71 -7.63 -19.57
N ASN A 93 25.29 -8.90 -19.57
CA ASN A 93 26.07 -10.01 -20.14
C ASN A 93 25.96 -10.11 -21.67
N ILE A 94 24.88 -9.61 -22.28
CA ILE A 94 24.63 -9.68 -23.73
C ILE A 94 24.37 -8.27 -24.29
N PRO A 95 25.41 -7.56 -24.79
CA PRO A 95 25.30 -6.17 -25.26
C PRO A 95 24.30 -5.97 -26.39
N GLN A 96 24.03 -7.02 -27.18
CA GLN A 96 23.11 -7.02 -28.31
C GLN A 96 21.63 -6.86 -27.89
N LEU A 97 21.30 -7.14 -26.62
CA LEU A 97 19.94 -6.97 -26.08
C LEU A 97 19.61 -5.53 -25.66
N LYS A 98 20.61 -4.66 -25.48
CA LYS A 98 20.41 -3.26 -25.05
C LYS A 98 19.35 -2.49 -25.86
N PRO A 99 19.36 -2.49 -27.20
CA PRO A 99 18.37 -1.74 -27.97
C PRO A 99 16.94 -2.31 -27.86
N HIS A 100 16.79 -3.57 -27.48
CA HIS A 100 15.48 -4.25 -27.37
C HIS A 100 14.94 -4.27 -25.94
N PHE A 101 15.71 -3.75 -24.96
CA PHE A 101 15.38 -3.81 -23.54
C PHE A 101 13.99 -3.23 -23.22
N ILE A 102 13.60 -2.13 -23.85
CA ILE A 102 12.28 -1.48 -23.62
C ILE A 102 11.14 -2.41 -24.05
N VAL A 103 11.28 -3.08 -25.20
CA VAL A 103 10.26 -3.99 -25.73
C VAL A 103 10.16 -5.22 -24.85
N VAL A 104 11.30 -5.83 -24.50
CA VAL A 104 11.32 -7.01 -23.64
C VAL A 104 10.76 -6.68 -22.24
N SER A 105 11.14 -5.53 -21.68
CA SER A 105 10.61 -5.05 -20.39
C SER A 105 9.09 -4.86 -20.42
N SER A 106 8.56 -4.32 -21.52
CA SER A 106 7.11 -4.13 -21.69
C SER A 106 6.38 -5.47 -21.77
N ILE A 107 6.92 -6.43 -22.53
CA ILE A 107 6.36 -7.78 -22.66
C ILE A 107 6.36 -8.50 -21.31
N THR A 108 7.46 -8.47 -20.56
CA THR A 108 7.50 -9.05 -19.20
C THR A 108 6.50 -8.40 -18.25
N GLY A 109 6.24 -7.10 -18.39
CA GLY A 109 5.20 -6.42 -17.60
C GLY A 109 3.80 -6.96 -17.91
N VAL A 110 3.47 -7.15 -19.18
CA VAL A 110 2.19 -7.74 -19.61
C VAL A 110 2.07 -9.19 -19.14
N ILE A 111 3.14 -9.98 -19.25
CA ILE A 111 3.16 -11.38 -18.78
C ILE A 111 2.99 -11.44 -17.26
N ALA A 112 3.62 -10.56 -16.50
CA ALA A 112 3.47 -10.52 -15.04
C ALA A 112 2.01 -10.24 -14.63
N ILE A 113 1.31 -9.34 -15.35
CA ILE A 113 -0.12 -9.06 -15.13
C ILE A 113 -0.98 -10.29 -15.45
N ILE A 114 -0.70 -10.99 -16.56
CA ILE A 114 -1.42 -12.21 -16.93
C ILE A 114 -1.17 -13.34 -15.92
N ALA A 115 0.09 -13.53 -15.52
CA ALA A 115 0.47 -14.56 -14.56
C ALA A 115 -0.19 -14.33 -13.20
N ALA A 116 -0.24 -13.09 -12.72
CA ALA A 116 -0.95 -12.76 -11.49
C ALA A 116 -2.46 -13.02 -11.57
N ASN A 117 -3.10 -12.76 -12.72
CA ASN A 117 -4.52 -13.08 -12.92
C ASN A 117 -4.81 -14.59 -12.97
N LEU A 118 -3.82 -15.42 -13.33
CA LEU A 118 -3.96 -16.88 -13.33
C LEU A 118 -3.70 -17.51 -11.96
N MET A 119 -3.03 -16.80 -11.06
CA MET A 119 -2.69 -17.27 -9.70
C MET A 119 -3.67 -16.78 -8.63
N ALA A 120 -4.50 -15.78 -8.95
CA ALA A 120 -5.60 -15.28 -8.11
C ALA A 120 -6.86 -16.12 -8.29
#